data_AF-A0A2G6P2S7-F1
#
_entry.id   AF-A0A2G6P2S7-F1
#
_cell.length_a   1.000
_cell.length_b   1.000
_cell.length_c   1.000
_cell.angle_alpha   90.00
_cell.angle_beta   90.00
_cell.angle_gamma   90.00
#
_symmetry.space_group_name_H-M   'P 1'
#
loop_
_entity.id
_entity.type
_entity.pdbx_description
1 polymer ?
#
loop_
_entity_poly.entity_id
_entity_poly.type
_entity_poly.pdbx_seq_one_letter_code
_entity_poly.pdbx_strand_id
1 'polypeptide(L)'
;MTMLRAEVKFSKDKNGDIVNEKGQTLLFKDRVITDSKGNEYVLDHFHNETGLTIPEFIKHKRDYLDRISEILEEKKLDINDVFGSISRWYEYKVNLDKLEELKEAGFDALPADPKVKGIGGKFEASAIASEAIIVGKVVKSDKPSQRITGYRDIYIIKVDEIIKNSKNISINDKIRCGLYFRKMAKNPPKIGEKRIFVIRKVVDSSLMPFCPLLLTGAWKLDGGIIKGKPNGFDDMSISLVDYKKRVEKLIKINNADNFFKRSWKKNK
;
A
#
# COMPACT_ATOMS: atom_id res chain seq x y z
N MET A 1 15.59 -27.30 23.51
CA MET A 1 14.15 -27.43 23.79
C MET A 1 13.40 -26.68 22.69
N THR A 2 12.88 -27.40 21.70
CA THR A 2 12.16 -26.82 20.57
C THR A 2 10.77 -26.44 21.08
N MET A 3 10.50 -25.15 21.31
CA MET A 3 9.12 -24.71 21.49
C MET A 3 8.38 -25.00 20.19
N LEU A 4 7.63 -26.11 20.17
CA LEU A 4 6.55 -26.34 19.21
C LEU A 4 5.64 -25.11 19.31
N ARG A 5 5.79 -24.18 18.36
CA ARG A 5 4.94 -22.98 18.31
C ARG A 5 3.51 -23.47 18.21
N ALA A 6 2.72 -23.21 19.26
CA ALA A 6 1.35 -23.66 19.39
C ALA A 6 0.57 -23.40 18.09
N GLU A 7 -0.19 -24.41 17.67
CA GLU A 7 -1.12 -24.31 16.55
C GLU A 7 -1.98 -23.06 16.72
N VAL A 8 -2.12 -22.27 15.66
CA VAL A 8 -2.86 -21.01 15.73
C VAL A 8 -4.34 -21.34 15.86
N LYS A 9 -4.88 -21.19 17.08
CA LYS A 9 -6.30 -21.36 17.33
C LYS A 9 -7.07 -20.09 16.98
N PHE A 10 -8.12 -20.26 16.18
CA PHE A 10 -9.08 -19.20 15.84
C PHE A 10 -10.49 -19.79 15.70
N SER A 11 -11.49 -18.93 15.76
CA SER A 11 -12.88 -19.26 15.49
C SER A 11 -13.55 -18.13 14.67
N LYS A 12 -14.78 -18.35 14.21
CA LYS A 12 -15.62 -17.31 13.61
C LYS A 12 -16.55 -16.72 14.67
N ASP A 13 -16.60 -15.40 14.78
CA ASP A 13 -17.55 -14.71 15.65
C ASP A 13 -18.96 -14.65 14.99
N LYS A 14 -19.91 -14.00 15.68
CA LYS A 14 -21.29 -13.81 15.19
C LYS A 14 -21.38 -13.02 13.87
N ASN A 15 -20.37 -12.21 13.55
CA ASN A 15 -20.33 -11.42 12.32
C ASN A 15 -19.73 -12.23 11.17
N GLY A 16 -19.06 -13.35 11.46
CA GLY A 16 -18.29 -14.16 10.54
C GLY A 16 -16.80 -13.81 10.52
N ASP A 17 -16.35 -12.91 11.40
CA ASP A 17 -14.95 -12.50 11.49
C ASP A 17 -14.12 -13.56 12.19
N ILE A 18 -12.87 -13.72 11.76
CA ILE A 18 -11.92 -14.65 12.37
C ILE A 18 -11.34 -14.00 13.62
N VAL A 19 -11.55 -14.61 14.78
CA VAL A 19 -11.11 -14.12 16.09
C VAL A 19 -10.21 -15.13 16.80
N ASN A 20 -9.33 -14.65 17.68
CA ASN A 20 -8.56 -15.52 18.59
C ASN A 20 -9.39 -15.93 19.81
N GLU A 21 -8.81 -16.75 20.69
CA GLU A 21 -9.46 -17.23 21.93
C GLU A 21 -9.91 -16.10 22.89
N LYS A 22 -9.33 -14.90 22.74
CA LYS A 22 -9.72 -13.70 23.52
C LYS A 22 -10.81 -12.87 22.84
N GLY A 23 -11.35 -13.34 21.71
CA GLY A 23 -12.34 -12.61 20.91
C GLY A 23 -11.75 -11.44 20.10
N GLN A 24 -10.43 -11.34 19.96
CA GLN A 24 -9.80 -10.28 19.17
C GLN A 24 -9.79 -10.65 17.69
N THR A 25 -10.26 -9.73 16.83
CA THR A 25 -10.31 -9.93 15.38
C THR A 25 -8.93 -10.05 14.76
N LEU A 26 -8.66 -11.20 14.14
CA LEU A 26 -7.45 -11.52 13.37
C LEU A 26 -7.63 -11.21 11.87
N LEU A 27 -8.83 -11.49 11.33
CA LEU A 27 -9.18 -11.28 9.93
C LEU A 27 -10.68 -10.98 9.81
N PHE A 28 -11.04 -9.92 9.09
CA PHE A 28 -12.43 -9.61 8.78
C PHE A 28 -12.99 -10.55 7.71
N LYS A 29 -14.27 -10.86 7.80
CA LYS A 29 -14.94 -11.81 6.89
C LYS A 29 -14.88 -11.43 5.41
N ASP A 30 -14.85 -10.14 5.10
CA ASP A 30 -14.81 -9.61 3.74
C ASP A 30 -13.47 -9.86 3.04
N ARG A 31 -12.48 -10.33 3.80
CA ARG A 31 -11.16 -10.78 3.31
C ARG A 31 -11.05 -12.29 3.19
N VAL A 32 -12.18 -13.01 3.26
CA VAL A 32 -12.24 -14.46 3.02
C VAL A 32 -13.07 -14.70 1.77
N ILE A 33 -12.52 -15.47 0.84
CA ILE A 33 -13.22 -15.96 -0.35
C ILE A 33 -13.31 -17.48 -0.30
N THR A 34 -14.37 -18.03 -0.87
CA THR A 34 -14.59 -19.47 -0.93
C THR A 34 -14.56 -19.91 -2.39
N ASP A 35 -13.77 -20.92 -2.72
CA ASP A 35 -13.74 -21.51 -4.06
C ASP A 35 -14.97 -22.39 -4.32
N SER A 36 -15.11 -22.90 -5.54
CA SER A 36 -16.22 -23.79 -5.92
C SER A 36 -16.23 -25.13 -5.19
N LYS A 37 -15.15 -25.48 -4.48
CA LYS A 37 -15.00 -26.71 -3.68
C LYS A 37 -15.26 -26.47 -2.19
N GLY A 38 -15.54 -25.23 -1.77
CA GLY A 38 -15.75 -24.87 -0.38
C GLY A 38 -14.48 -24.52 0.39
N ASN A 39 -13.31 -24.43 -0.27
CA ASN A 39 -12.07 -24.05 0.39
C ASN A 39 -12.01 -22.54 0.62
N GLU A 40 -11.61 -22.12 1.83
CA GLU A 40 -11.49 -20.71 2.19
C GLU A 40 -10.06 -20.19 1.99
N TYR A 41 -9.93 -19.11 1.24
CA TYR A 41 -8.69 -18.41 0.98
C TYR A 41 -8.75 -16.96 1.43
N VAL A 42 -7.60 -16.40 1.76
CA VAL A 42 -7.49 -15.05 2.29
C VAL A 42 -7.16 -14.05 1.18
N LEU A 43 -7.84 -12.90 1.21
CA LEU A 43 -7.46 -11.70 0.49
C LEU A 43 -6.60 -10.78 1.38
N ASP A 44 -5.64 -10.08 0.78
CA ASP A 44 -4.84 -9.08 1.48
C ASP A 44 -5.67 -7.84 1.88
N HIS A 45 -5.03 -6.85 2.48
CA HIS A 45 -5.70 -5.61 2.92
C HIS A 45 -6.34 -4.83 1.76
N PHE A 46 -5.82 -4.99 0.54
CA PHE A 46 -6.33 -4.37 -0.68
C PHE A 46 -7.23 -5.34 -1.46
N HIS A 47 -7.71 -6.42 -0.83
CA HIS A 47 -8.56 -7.43 -1.45
C HIS A 47 -7.92 -8.11 -2.67
N ASN A 48 -6.60 -8.29 -2.69
CA ASN A 48 -5.92 -9.11 -3.70
C ASN A 48 -5.72 -10.52 -3.16
N GLU A 49 -5.79 -11.52 -4.02
CA GLU A 49 -5.59 -12.92 -3.62
C GLU A 49 -4.19 -13.13 -3.04
N THR A 50 -4.12 -13.79 -1.88
CA THR A 50 -2.84 -14.15 -1.25
C THR A 50 -2.36 -15.54 -1.63
N GLY A 51 -3.29 -16.41 -2.06
CA GLY A 51 -3.06 -17.84 -2.24
C GLY A 51 -2.95 -18.64 -0.93
N LEU A 52 -3.14 -18.00 0.23
CA LEU A 52 -3.03 -18.62 1.55
C LEU A 52 -4.42 -18.96 2.10
N THR A 53 -4.52 -20.08 2.80
CA THR A 53 -5.64 -20.39 3.69
C THR A 53 -5.62 -19.49 4.94
N ILE A 54 -6.70 -19.48 5.71
CA ILE A 54 -6.79 -18.70 6.96
C ILE A 54 -5.65 -19.03 7.95
N PRO A 55 -5.36 -20.31 8.28
CA PRO A 55 -4.26 -20.64 9.19
C PRO A 55 -2.89 -20.18 8.65
N GLU A 56 -2.62 -20.40 7.37
CA GLU A 56 -1.37 -20.00 6.72
C GLU A 56 -1.17 -18.50 6.75
N PHE A 57 -2.22 -17.72 6.46
CA PHE A 57 -2.16 -16.26 6.48
C PHE A 57 -1.89 -15.73 7.89
N ILE A 58 -2.57 -16.24 8.92
CA ILE A 58 -2.35 -15.78 10.31
C ILE A 58 -0.93 -16.11 10.74
N LYS A 59 -0.45 -17.32 10.44
CA LYS A 59 0.93 -17.73 10.71
C LYS A 59 1.94 -16.84 9.98
N HIS A 60 1.74 -16.59 8.69
CA HIS A 60 2.60 -15.74 7.87
C HIS A 60 2.67 -14.31 8.43
N LYS A 61 1.52 -13.74 8.81
CA LYS A 61 1.46 -12.41 9.45
C LYS A 61 2.18 -12.39 10.78
N ARG A 62 2.02 -13.41 11.62
CA ARG A 62 2.74 -13.51 12.90
C ARG A 62 4.24 -13.62 12.70
N ASP A 63 4.70 -14.53 11.83
CA ASP A 63 6.11 -14.70 11.52
C ASP A 63 6.73 -13.37 11.02
N TYR A 64 5.99 -12.59 10.21
CA TYR A 64 6.41 -11.25 9.77
C TYR A 64 6.50 -10.22 10.90
N LEU A 65 5.50 -10.17 11.78
CA LEU A 65 5.50 -9.25 12.92
C LEU A 65 6.60 -9.59 13.93
N ASP A 66 6.85 -10.87 14.19
CA ASP A 66 7.97 -11.33 15.02
C ASP A 66 9.31 -10.86 14.41
N ARG A 67 9.48 -10.96 13.09
CA ARG A 67 10.70 -10.49 12.41
C ARG A 67 10.89 -8.98 12.50
N ILE A 68 9.80 -8.20 12.48
CA ILE A 68 9.87 -6.75 12.75
C ILE A 68 10.44 -6.51 14.15
N SER A 69 9.91 -7.19 15.19
CA SER A 69 10.40 -7.03 16.56
C SER A 69 11.90 -7.33 16.68
N GLU A 70 12.36 -8.41 16.05
CA GLU A 70 13.79 -8.76 16.01
C GLU A 70 14.63 -7.65 15.35
N ILE A 71 14.18 -7.07 14.24
CA ILE A 71 14.88 -5.97 13.56
C ILE A 71 14.96 -4.72 14.45
N LEU A 72 13.89 -4.41 15.19
CA LEU A 72 13.88 -3.29 16.12
C LEU A 72 14.87 -3.51 17.27
N GLU A 73 14.92 -4.72 17.83
CA GLU A 73 15.90 -5.10 18.85
C GLU A 73 17.35 -5.00 18.32
N GLU A 74 17.62 -5.56 17.13
CA GLU A 74 18.93 -5.51 16.46
C GLU A 74 19.39 -4.07 16.23
N LYS A 75 18.46 -3.17 15.86
CA LYS A 75 18.73 -1.75 15.61
C LYS A 75 18.61 -0.86 16.86
N LYS A 76 18.26 -1.44 18.03
CA LYS A 76 18.02 -0.72 19.29
C LYS A 76 17.00 0.42 19.15
N LEU A 77 15.90 0.16 18.45
CA LEU A 77 14.81 1.11 18.22
C LEU A 77 13.61 0.77 19.11
N ASP A 78 13.01 1.78 19.74
CA ASP A 78 11.73 1.63 20.43
C ASP A 78 10.59 1.59 19.39
N ILE A 79 9.68 0.63 19.54
CA ILE A 79 8.51 0.50 18.67
C ILE A 79 7.67 1.78 18.66
N ASN A 80 7.58 2.51 19.79
CA ASN A 80 6.80 3.73 19.91
C ASN A 80 7.35 4.87 19.04
N ASP A 81 8.66 4.88 18.79
CA ASP A 81 9.32 5.89 17.96
C ASP A 81 9.05 5.66 16.47
N VAL A 82 8.89 4.39 16.07
CA VAL A 82 8.78 4.01 14.64
C VAL A 82 7.42 3.42 14.27
N PHE A 83 6.47 3.33 15.20
CA PHE A 83 5.15 2.71 15.01
C PHE A 83 4.42 3.30 13.78
N GLY A 84 4.47 4.63 13.63
CA GLY A 84 3.87 5.31 12.47
C GLY A 84 4.43 4.85 11.13
N SER A 85 5.71 4.48 11.08
CA SER A 85 6.42 4.02 9.89
C SER A 85 6.21 2.53 9.64
N ILE A 86 6.17 1.69 10.67
CA ILE A 86 6.09 0.23 10.51
C ILE A 86 4.66 -0.33 10.44
N SER A 87 3.68 0.41 10.96
CA SER A 87 2.29 -0.07 11.14
C SER A 87 1.57 -0.51 9.86
N ARG A 88 2.11 -0.20 8.68
CA ARG A 88 1.55 -0.59 7.37
C ARG A 88 2.50 -1.45 6.53
N TRP A 89 3.62 -1.90 7.09
CA TRP A 89 4.62 -2.65 6.34
C TRP A 89 4.10 -3.97 5.81
N TYR A 90 3.30 -4.70 6.60
CA TYR A 90 2.71 -5.96 6.16
C TYR A 90 1.73 -5.73 5.00
N GLU A 91 0.88 -4.71 5.11
CA GLU A 91 -0.09 -4.33 4.08
C GLU A 91 0.60 -3.88 2.79
N TYR A 92 1.70 -3.14 2.90
CA TYR A 92 2.50 -2.69 1.75
C TYR A 92 3.53 -3.71 1.29
N LYS A 93 3.56 -4.90 1.91
CA LYS A 93 4.42 -6.01 1.53
C LYS A 93 5.90 -5.62 1.51
N VAL A 94 6.36 -4.91 2.55
CA VAL A 94 7.74 -4.43 2.65
C VAL A 94 8.70 -5.62 2.79
N ASN A 95 9.80 -5.61 2.06
CA ASN A 95 10.83 -6.65 2.17
C ASN A 95 11.78 -6.37 3.35
N LEU A 96 11.55 -7.07 4.47
CA LEU A 96 12.32 -6.91 5.71
C LEU A 96 13.80 -7.24 5.59
N ASP A 97 14.19 -8.15 4.68
CA ASP A 97 15.58 -8.56 4.51
C ASP A 97 16.39 -7.59 3.62
N LYS A 98 15.72 -6.58 3.07
CA LYS A 98 16.29 -5.64 2.08
C LYS A 98 16.11 -4.18 2.49
N LEU A 99 15.92 -3.89 3.78
CA LEU A 99 15.63 -2.54 4.27
C LEU A 99 16.73 -1.52 3.90
N GLU A 100 18.01 -1.89 3.96
CA GLU A 100 19.11 -0.98 3.57
C GLU A 100 19.14 -0.73 2.05
N GLU A 101 18.95 -1.76 1.24
CA GLU A 101 18.86 -1.62 -0.23
C GLU A 101 17.64 -0.76 -0.64
N LEU A 102 16.52 -0.92 0.06
CA LEU A 102 15.33 -0.08 -0.12
C LEU A 102 15.63 1.39 0.24
N LYS A 103 16.35 1.63 1.34
CA LYS A 103 16.76 2.96 1.78
C LYS A 103 17.65 3.65 0.74
N GLU A 104 18.66 2.96 0.24
CA GLU A 104 19.54 3.46 -0.83
C GLU A 104 18.76 3.77 -2.13
N ALA A 105 17.68 3.02 -2.40
CA ALA A 105 16.80 3.25 -3.53
C ALA A 105 15.76 4.36 -3.31
N GLY A 106 15.74 5.00 -2.14
CA GLY A 106 14.87 6.15 -1.83
C GLY A 106 13.69 5.85 -0.91
N PHE A 107 13.61 4.64 -0.35
CA PHE A 107 12.61 4.23 0.63
C PHE A 107 13.26 4.03 2.01
N ASP A 108 13.42 5.11 2.77
CA ASP A 108 13.85 4.98 4.17
C ASP A 108 12.66 4.59 5.04
N ALA A 109 12.60 3.31 5.38
CA ALA A 109 11.51 2.72 6.15
C ALA A 109 11.63 3.01 7.66
N LEU A 110 12.86 3.26 8.14
CA LEU A 110 13.20 3.55 9.53
C LEU A 110 14.02 4.85 9.58
N PRO A 111 13.43 6.00 9.25
CA PRO A 111 14.14 7.26 9.27
C PRO A 111 14.58 7.60 10.70
N ALA A 112 15.81 8.10 10.85
CA ALA A 112 16.37 8.48 12.15
C ALA A 112 15.70 9.73 12.76
N ASP A 113 15.00 10.53 11.94
CA ASP A 113 14.31 11.73 12.40
C ASP A 113 12.81 11.43 12.67
N PRO A 114 12.34 11.53 13.92
CA PRO A 114 10.93 11.33 14.29
C PRO A 114 9.97 12.34 13.64
N LYS A 115 10.48 13.44 13.07
CA LYS A 115 9.68 14.40 12.29
C LYS A 115 9.36 13.90 10.88
N VAL A 116 10.09 12.91 10.35
CA VAL A 116 9.76 12.25 9.08
C VAL A 116 8.59 11.30 9.33
N LYS A 117 7.39 11.88 9.44
CA LYS A 117 6.15 11.11 9.60
C LYS A 117 5.74 10.51 8.26
N GLY A 118 5.86 9.20 8.13
CA GLY A 118 5.36 8.43 6.99
C GLY A 118 6.38 7.46 6.41
N ILE A 119 5.89 6.59 5.55
CA ILE A 119 6.68 5.53 4.93
C ILE A 119 7.42 6.09 3.69
N GLY A 120 8.76 6.15 3.75
CA GLY A 120 9.65 6.57 2.67
C GLY A 120 9.39 7.99 2.16
N GLY A 121 9.95 9.02 2.80
CA GLY A 121 9.62 10.44 2.56
C GLY A 121 9.88 11.06 1.17
N LYS A 122 10.11 10.27 0.11
CA LYS A 122 10.39 10.74 -1.27
C LYS A 122 9.29 10.31 -2.25
N PHE A 123 9.33 10.83 -3.48
CA PHE A 123 8.34 10.49 -4.52
C PHE A 123 8.29 8.99 -4.81
N GLU A 124 9.46 8.38 -5.00
CA GLU A 124 9.63 6.99 -5.43
C GLU A 124 9.06 5.97 -4.43
N ALA A 125 9.04 6.31 -3.13
CA ALA A 125 8.48 5.46 -2.09
C ALA A 125 6.99 5.15 -2.26
N SER A 126 6.26 5.99 -3.01
CA SER A 126 4.90 5.69 -3.43
C SER A 126 4.78 4.35 -4.16
N ALA A 127 5.85 3.87 -4.79
CA ALA A 127 5.91 2.58 -5.46
C ALA A 127 5.69 1.41 -4.49
N ILE A 128 6.03 1.54 -3.21
CA ILE A 128 5.85 0.46 -2.24
C ILE A 128 4.36 0.27 -1.89
N ALA A 129 3.61 1.37 -1.80
CA ALA A 129 2.24 1.35 -1.29
C ALA A 129 1.16 1.55 -2.35
N SER A 130 1.55 1.81 -3.60
CA SER A 130 0.63 2.01 -4.73
C SER A 130 0.34 0.71 -5.48
N GLU A 131 -0.84 0.63 -6.08
CA GLU A 131 -1.14 -0.38 -7.10
C GLU A 131 -0.59 0.07 -8.45
N ALA A 132 -0.86 1.33 -8.81
CA ALA A 132 -0.39 1.90 -10.06
C ALA A 132 0.20 3.30 -9.87
N ILE A 133 1.17 3.60 -10.71
CA ILE A 133 1.74 4.94 -10.90
C ILE A 133 1.69 5.22 -12.39
N ILE A 134 1.00 6.29 -12.78
CA ILE A 134 0.81 6.64 -14.19
C ILE A 134 1.18 8.10 -14.43
N VAL A 135 1.54 8.41 -15.66
CA VAL A 135 1.40 9.76 -16.21
C VAL A 135 0.06 9.82 -16.92
N GLY A 136 -0.74 10.83 -16.61
CA GLY A 136 -2.05 10.96 -17.26
C GLY A 136 -2.56 12.38 -17.28
N LYS A 137 -3.71 12.56 -17.93
CA LYS A 137 -4.43 13.83 -18.02
C LYS A 137 -5.82 13.71 -17.45
N VAL A 138 -6.23 14.65 -16.60
CA VAL A 138 -7.62 14.71 -16.11
C VAL A 138 -8.52 15.13 -17.26
N VAL A 139 -9.47 14.29 -17.64
CA VAL A 139 -10.44 14.58 -18.70
C VAL A 139 -11.82 14.95 -18.15
N LYS A 140 -12.14 14.51 -16.93
CA LYS A 140 -13.38 14.86 -16.23
C LYS A 140 -13.14 14.90 -14.73
N SER A 141 -13.91 15.74 -14.03
CA SER A 141 -13.97 15.80 -12.57
C SER A 141 -15.42 15.99 -12.15
N ASP A 142 -15.88 15.17 -11.20
CA ASP A 142 -17.21 15.25 -10.59
C ASP A 142 -17.05 15.49 -9.09
N LYS A 143 -17.94 16.30 -8.49
CA LYS A 143 -18.01 16.53 -7.05
C LYS A 143 -19.23 15.83 -6.46
N PRO A 144 -19.09 14.56 -6.03
CA PRO A 144 -20.23 13.82 -5.50
C PRO A 144 -20.64 14.31 -4.11
N SER A 145 -21.80 13.87 -3.64
CA SER A 145 -22.17 14.03 -2.23
C SER A 145 -21.19 13.25 -1.34
N GLN A 146 -20.44 13.97 -0.53
CA GLN A 146 -19.46 13.40 0.40
C GLN A 146 -20.10 12.51 1.45
N ARG A 147 -21.30 12.87 1.92
CA ARG A 147 -22.06 12.09 2.91
C ARG A 147 -22.43 10.70 2.39
N ILE A 148 -22.61 10.59 1.07
CA ILE A 148 -23.01 9.34 0.42
C ILE A 148 -21.78 8.54 0.00
N THR A 149 -20.81 9.19 -0.64
CA THR A 149 -19.73 8.49 -1.35
C THR A 149 -18.39 8.51 -0.62
N GLY A 150 -18.22 9.30 0.45
CA GLY A 150 -16.94 9.48 1.15
C GLY A 150 -15.85 10.22 0.34
N TYR A 151 -16.08 10.50 -0.95
CA TYR A 151 -15.14 11.18 -1.83
C TYR A 151 -15.42 12.67 -1.89
N ARG A 152 -14.34 13.46 -1.94
CA ARG A 152 -14.37 14.89 -2.21
C ARG A 152 -14.60 15.17 -3.70
N ASP A 153 -13.80 14.49 -4.53
CA ASP A 153 -13.81 14.62 -5.98
C ASP A 153 -13.65 13.20 -6.58
N ILE A 154 -14.25 12.97 -7.74
CA ILE A 154 -14.03 11.77 -8.56
C ILE A 154 -13.51 12.23 -9.92
N TYR A 155 -12.36 11.69 -10.32
CA TYR A 155 -11.69 12.04 -11.56
C TYR A 155 -11.82 10.92 -12.59
N ILE A 156 -11.96 11.30 -13.85
CA ILE A 156 -11.64 10.44 -14.99
C ILE A 156 -10.29 10.89 -15.53
N ILE A 157 -9.34 9.97 -15.54
CA ILE A 157 -7.95 10.23 -15.95
C ILE A 157 -7.66 9.39 -17.19
N LYS A 158 -7.25 10.05 -18.28
CA LYS A 158 -6.69 9.36 -19.44
C LYS A 158 -5.25 8.97 -19.13
N VAL A 159 -4.92 7.70 -19.30
CA VAL A 159 -3.56 7.16 -19.10
C VAL A 159 -2.73 7.45 -20.34
N ASP A 160 -1.66 8.23 -20.18
CA ASP A 160 -0.71 8.52 -21.27
C ASP A 160 0.51 7.58 -21.18
N GLU A 161 0.94 7.26 -19.96
CA GLU A 161 2.09 6.40 -19.70
C GLU A 161 1.92 5.65 -18.38
N ILE A 162 2.49 4.44 -18.31
CA ILE A 162 2.48 3.60 -17.13
C ILE A 162 3.91 3.50 -16.57
N ILE A 163 4.09 3.82 -15.28
CA ILE A 163 5.37 3.72 -14.57
C ILE A 163 5.38 2.48 -13.67
N LYS A 164 4.28 2.23 -12.97
CA LYS A 164 4.02 1.01 -12.20
C LYS A 164 2.60 0.55 -12.47
N ASN A 165 2.41 -0.75 -12.59
CA ASN A 165 1.09 -1.33 -12.76
C ASN A 165 1.02 -2.73 -12.17
N SER A 166 0.35 -2.88 -11.04
CA SER A 166 -0.06 -4.18 -10.51
C SER A 166 -1.40 -4.67 -11.11
N LYS A 167 -1.98 -3.93 -12.06
CA LYS A 167 -3.29 -4.20 -12.67
C LYS A 167 -3.21 -4.30 -14.19
N ASN A 168 -4.32 -4.71 -14.81
CA ASN A 168 -4.54 -4.63 -16.25
C ASN A 168 -4.94 -3.21 -16.71
N ILE A 169 -4.36 -2.15 -16.14
CA ILE A 169 -4.51 -0.80 -16.71
C ILE A 169 -3.69 -0.72 -17.99
N SER A 170 -4.25 -0.18 -19.06
CA SER A 170 -3.58 -0.05 -20.35
C SER A 170 -3.34 1.42 -20.72
N ILE A 171 -2.35 1.67 -21.57
CA ILE A 171 -2.15 2.99 -22.16
C ILE A 171 -3.40 3.36 -22.97
N ASN A 172 -3.82 4.63 -22.91
CA ASN A 172 -5.06 5.18 -23.46
C ASN A 172 -6.35 4.83 -22.70
N ASP A 173 -6.30 4.01 -21.65
CA ASP A 173 -7.47 3.79 -20.79
C ASP A 173 -7.94 5.09 -20.15
N LYS A 174 -9.24 5.13 -19.83
CA LYS A 174 -9.84 6.14 -18.96
C LYS A 174 -10.19 5.49 -17.65
N ILE A 175 -9.38 5.75 -16.63
CA ILE A 175 -9.62 5.21 -15.28
C ILE A 175 -10.39 6.19 -14.43
N ARG A 176 -11.27 5.66 -13.58
CA ARG A 176 -12.07 6.43 -12.62
C ARG A 176 -11.47 6.29 -11.23
N CYS A 177 -11.06 7.40 -10.62
CA CYS A 177 -10.37 7.44 -9.33
C CYS A 177 -11.01 8.48 -8.40
N GLY A 178 -11.30 8.08 -7.16
CA GLY A 178 -11.83 8.97 -6.13
C GLY A 178 -10.72 9.60 -5.31
N LEU A 179 -10.91 10.83 -4.85
CA LEU A 179 -10.04 11.51 -3.88
C LEU A 179 -10.77 11.62 -2.53
N TYR A 180 -10.19 11.08 -1.47
CA TYR A 180 -10.80 11.13 -0.13
C TYR A 180 -10.94 12.56 0.40
N PHE A 181 -11.99 12.80 1.17
CA PHE A 181 -12.21 14.07 1.86
C PHE A 181 -11.11 14.42 2.88
N ARG A 182 -10.60 13.44 3.64
CA ARG A 182 -9.68 13.68 4.76
C ARG A 182 -8.20 13.76 4.40
N LYS A 183 -7.81 13.38 3.17
CA LYS A 183 -6.40 13.36 2.76
C LYS A 183 -6.20 14.10 1.46
N MET A 184 -5.34 15.11 1.52
CA MET A 184 -4.71 15.78 0.39
C MET A 184 -5.69 16.43 -0.60
N ALA A 185 -5.81 17.75 -0.52
CA ALA A 185 -5.09 18.59 -1.48
C ALA A 185 -5.53 20.03 -1.24
N LYS A 186 -4.62 20.87 -0.75
CA LYS A 186 -4.77 22.32 -0.93
C LYS A 186 -4.88 22.66 -2.43
N ASN A 187 -4.35 21.79 -3.31
CA ASN A 187 -4.32 21.95 -4.77
C ASN A 187 -4.79 20.68 -5.52
N PRO A 188 -6.10 20.41 -5.61
CA PRO A 188 -6.62 19.26 -6.37
C PRO A 188 -6.22 19.34 -7.85
N PRO A 189 -6.11 18.19 -8.56
CA PRO A 189 -5.95 18.16 -10.01
C PRO A 189 -7.11 18.88 -10.72
N LYS A 190 -6.80 19.65 -11.76
CA LYS A 190 -7.82 20.30 -12.61
C LYS A 190 -7.97 19.58 -13.94
N ILE A 191 -9.14 19.73 -14.55
CA ILE A 191 -9.40 19.25 -15.91
C ILE A 191 -8.37 19.84 -16.86
N GLY A 192 -7.81 19.01 -17.75
CA GLY A 192 -6.79 19.39 -18.70
C GLY A 192 -5.36 19.26 -18.19
N GLU A 193 -5.13 19.11 -16.87
CA GLU A 193 -3.78 19.02 -16.32
C GLU A 193 -3.18 17.62 -16.51
N LYS A 194 -1.93 17.59 -16.96
CA LYS A 194 -1.09 16.40 -16.98
C LYS A 194 -0.29 16.29 -15.68
N ARG A 195 -0.34 15.13 -15.04
CA ARG A 195 0.29 14.89 -13.73
C ARG A 195 0.80 13.44 -13.62
N ILE A 196 1.65 13.20 -12.62
CA ILE A 196 1.90 11.86 -12.11
C ILE A 196 0.82 11.52 -11.10
N PHE A 197 0.10 10.43 -11.31
CA PHE A 197 -0.96 9.96 -10.40
C PHE A 197 -0.53 8.67 -9.71
N VAL A 198 -0.70 8.65 -8.38
CA VAL A 198 -0.43 7.50 -7.51
C VAL A 198 -1.76 6.93 -7.06
N ILE A 199 -2.03 5.69 -7.48
CA ILE A 199 -3.34 5.06 -7.37
C ILE A 199 -3.24 3.82 -6.47
N ARG A 200 -4.25 3.64 -5.63
CA ARG A 200 -4.44 2.45 -4.78
C ARG A 200 -5.82 1.85 -5.00
N LYS A 201 -6.00 0.60 -4.61
CA LYS A 201 -7.33 0.03 -4.44
C LYS A 201 -7.95 0.56 -3.15
N VAL A 202 -9.26 0.75 -3.18
CA VAL A 202 -10.03 1.11 -2.00
C VAL A 202 -10.12 -0.10 -1.07
N VAL A 203 -9.81 0.14 0.20
CA VAL A 203 -9.86 -0.87 1.26
C VAL A 203 -11.26 -0.97 1.85
N ASP A 204 -11.97 0.15 1.94
CA ASP A 204 -13.30 0.21 2.52
C ASP A 204 -14.34 -0.29 1.50
N SER A 205 -14.88 -1.48 1.75
CA SER A 205 -15.85 -2.15 0.89
C SER A 205 -17.13 -1.32 0.68
N SER A 206 -17.50 -0.44 1.62
CA SER A 206 -18.66 0.46 1.47
C SER A 206 -18.46 1.52 0.38
N LEU A 207 -17.20 1.80 0.03
CA LEU A 207 -16.84 2.84 -0.94
C LEU A 207 -16.54 2.27 -2.32
N MET A 208 -16.21 0.99 -2.41
CA MET A 208 -15.91 0.29 -3.66
C MET A 208 -17.02 0.42 -4.72
N PRO A 209 -18.33 0.35 -4.39
CA PRO A 209 -19.41 0.57 -5.36
C PRO A 209 -19.37 1.95 -6.01
N PHE A 210 -18.91 2.96 -5.27
CA PHE A 210 -18.86 4.33 -5.79
C PHE A 210 -17.61 4.57 -6.62
N CYS A 211 -16.44 4.12 -6.18
CA CYS A 211 -15.20 4.21 -6.95
C CYS A 211 -14.15 3.24 -6.41
N PRO A 212 -13.78 2.16 -7.12
CA PRO A 212 -12.88 1.12 -6.57
C PRO A 212 -11.40 1.53 -6.53
N LEU A 213 -11.05 2.64 -7.20
CA LEU A 213 -9.69 3.19 -7.22
C LEU A 213 -9.64 4.49 -6.43
N LEU A 214 -8.55 4.62 -5.68
CA LEU A 214 -8.25 5.75 -4.83
C LEU A 214 -7.05 6.51 -5.38
N LEU A 215 -7.21 7.82 -5.55
CA LEU A 215 -6.12 8.73 -5.80
C LEU A 215 -5.44 9.11 -4.47
N THR A 216 -4.18 8.73 -4.31
CA THR A 216 -3.40 8.96 -3.08
C THR A 216 -2.27 9.97 -3.24
N GLY A 217 -1.93 10.31 -4.48
CA GLY A 217 -0.94 11.33 -4.81
C GLY A 217 -1.15 11.83 -6.23
N ALA A 218 -0.93 13.13 -6.45
CA ALA A 218 -1.03 13.75 -7.77
C ALA A 218 0.00 14.87 -7.90
N TRP A 219 1.14 14.59 -8.52
CA TRP A 219 2.27 15.51 -8.60
C TRP A 219 2.34 16.21 -9.95
N LYS A 220 2.74 17.48 -9.93
CA LYS A 220 2.89 18.26 -11.17
C LYS A 220 4.06 17.69 -11.97
N LEU A 221 3.86 17.60 -13.28
CA LEU A 221 4.89 17.24 -14.25
C LEU A 221 5.06 18.41 -15.22
N ASP A 222 6.23 19.01 -15.23
CA ASP A 222 6.54 20.21 -16.03
C ASP A 222 7.93 20.06 -16.66
N GLY A 223 8.01 20.10 -17.99
CA GLY A 223 9.27 19.90 -18.71
C GLY A 223 10.01 18.59 -18.38
N GLY A 224 9.29 17.53 -18.00
CA GLY A 224 9.91 16.27 -17.56
C GLY A 224 10.41 16.27 -16.12
N ILE A 225 10.12 17.31 -15.33
CA ILE A 225 10.46 17.41 -13.90
C ILE A 225 9.19 17.25 -13.07
N ILE A 226 9.25 16.36 -12.10
CA ILE A 226 8.19 16.16 -11.10
C ILE A 226 8.42 17.14 -9.96
N LYS A 227 7.38 17.87 -9.55
CA LYS A 227 7.43 18.82 -8.42
C LYS A 227 6.28 18.58 -7.44
N GLY A 228 6.56 18.69 -6.14
CA GLY A 228 5.55 18.54 -5.09
C GLY A 228 6.14 18.24 -3.72
N LYS A 229 5.26 17.91 -2.77
CA LYS A 229 5.60 17.57 -1.39
C LYS A 229 5.25 16.12 -1.08
N PRO A 230 6.08 15.14 -1.45
CA PRO A 230 5.75 13.72 -1.28
C PRO A 230 5.58 13.32 0.19
N ASN A 231 6.30 13.97 1.11
CA ASN A 231 6.15 13.81 2.55
C ASN A 231 5.15 14.79 3.19
N GLY A 232 4.56 15.72 2.39
CA GLY A 232 3.64 16.75 2.87
C GLY A 232 4.29 18.00 3.47
N PHE A 233 5.61 18.02 3.64
CA PHE A 233 6.35 19.11 4.28
C PHE A 233 7.25 19.83 3.28
N ASP A 234 8.19 19.11 2.68
CA ASP A 234 9.27 19.68 1.89
C ASP A 234 8.94 19.71 0.40
N ASP A 235 9.21 20.84 -0.23
CA ASP A 235 9.17 20.94 -1.68
C ASP A 235 10.35 20.16 -2.27
N MET A 236 10.04 19.18 -3.10
CA MET A 236 11.01 18.32 -3.74
C MET A 236 10.83 18.36 -5.25
N SER A 237 11.92 18.07 -5.96
CA SER A 237 11.88 17.83 -7.40
C SER A 237 12.76 16.65 -7.80
N ILE A 238 12.37 15.98 -8.88
CA ILE A 238 13.12 14.87 -9.48
C ILE A 238 12.79 14.81 -10.98
N SER A 239 13.76 14.43 -11.81
CA SER A 239 13.49 14.18 -13.23
C SER A 239 12.56 12.96 -13.38
N LEU A 240 11.72 12.95 -14.41
CA LEU A 240 10.84 11.81 -14.70
C LEU A 240 11.66 10.53 -15.01
N VAL A 241 12.82 10.68 -15.63
CA VAL A 241 13.74 9.58 -15.94
C VAL A 241 14.28 8.95 -14.66
N ASP A 242 14.83 9.75 -13.75
CA ASP A 242 15.36 9.26 -12.48
C ASP A 242 14.26 8.66 -11.60
N TYR A 243 13.09 9.29 -11.59
CA TYR A 243 11.94 8.78 -10.87
C TYR A 243 11.55 7.37 -11.34
N LYS A 244 11.41 7.16 -12.66
CA LYS A 244 11.11 5.83 -13.22
C LYS A 244 12.16 4.80 -12.83
N LYS A 245 13.45 5.15 -12.98
CA LYS A 245 14.57 4.27 -12.61
C LYS A 245 14.52 3.86 -11.14
N ARG A 246 14.24 4.80 -10.23
CA ARG A 246 14.13 4.52 -8.78
C ARG A 246 12.89 3.70 -8.44
N VAL A 247 11.75 3.99 -9.06
CA VAL A 247 10.52 3.19 -8.90
C VAL A 247 10.76 1.75 -9.34
N GLU A 248 11.38 1.53 -10.50
CA GLU A 248 11.73 0.20 -10.99
C GLU A 248 12.67 -0.54 -10.02
N LYS A 249 13.72 0.15 -9.54
CA LYS A 249 14.64 -0.41 -8.54
C LYS A 249 13.91 -0.82 -7.26
N LEU A 250 13.03 0.03 -6.73
CA LEU A 250 12.24 -0.27 -5.53
C LEU A 250 11.31 -1.47 -5.73
N ILE A 251 10.63 -1.57 -6.88
CA ILE A 251 9.76 -2.72 -7.18
C ILE A 251 10.57 -4.03 -7.17
N LYS A 252 11.75 -4.03 -7.81
CA LYS A 252 12.63 -5.22 -7.85
C LYS A 252 13.13 -5.63 -6.47
N ILE A 253 13.59 -4.68 -5.66
CA ILE A 253 14.10 -4.96 -4.31
C ILE A 253 12.97 -5.43 -3.39
N ASN A 254 11.82 -4.75 -3.43
CA ASN A 254 10.68 -5.07 -2.58
C ASN A 254 10.04 -6.41 -2.96
N ASN A 255 9.94 -6.71 -4.27
CA ASN A 255 9.45 -7.98 -4.80
C ASN A 255 8.12 -8.42 -4.13
N ALA A 256 7.14 -7.53 -4.18
CA ALA A 256 5.85 -7.71 -3.51
C ALA A 256 5.08 -8.95 -4.01
N ASP A 257 5.30 -9.36 -5.26
CA ASP A 257 4.62 -10.52 -5.87
C ASP A 257 5.01 -11.85 -5.22
N ASN A 258 6.20 -11.91 -4.62
CA ASN A 258 6.67 -13.08 -3.88
C ASN A 258 6.47 -12.96 -2.37
N PHE A 259 5.82 -11.90 -1.89
CA PHE A 259 5.68 -11.62 -0.45
C PHE A 259 5.07 -12.79 0.32
N PHE A 260 3.92 -13.31 -0.13
CA PHE A 260 3.22 -14.42 0.54
C PHE A 260 3.85 -15.79 0.32
N LYS A 261 4.78 -15.91 -0.64
CA LYS A 261 5.54 -17.15 -0.89
C LYS A 261 6.79 -17.25 0.00
N ARG A 262 7.19 -16.16 0.63
CA ARG A 262 8.38 -16.11 1.49
C ARG A 262 8.06 -16.58 2.90
N SER A 263 9.07 -17.19 3.53
CA SER A 263 9.09 -17.34 4.97
C SER A 263 9.74 -16.10 5.58
N TRP A 264 9.09 -15.50 6.57
CA TRP A 264 9.64 -14.39 7.36
C TRP A 264 10.27 -14.83 8.67
N LYS A 265 10.31 -16.14 8.93
CA LYS A 265 11.10 -16.65 10.04
C LYS A 265 12.57 -16.39 9.78
N LYS A 266 13.26 -15.85 10.78
CA LYS A 266 14.72 -15.81 10.79
C LYS A 266 15.25 -17.24 10.68
N ASN A 267 15.96 -17.53 9.60
CA ASN A 267 16.76 -18.74 9.51
C ASN A 267 17.88 -18.60 10.54
N LYS A 268 17.98 -19.57 11.44
CA LYS A 268 19.06 -19.66 12.42
C LYS A 268 20.34 -20.12 11.75
#